data_AF-I7BA37-F1
#
_entry.id   AF-I7BA37-F1
#
_cell.length_a   1.000
_cell.length_b   1.000
_cell.length_c   1.000
_cell.angle_alpha   90.00
_cell.angle_beta   90.00
_cell.angle_gamma   90.00
#
_symmetry.space_group_name_H-M   'P 1'
#
loop_
_entity.id
_entity.type
_entity.pdbx_description
1 polymer ?
#
loop_
_entity_poly.entity_id
_entity_poly.type
_entity_poly.pdbx_seq_one_letter_code
_entity_poly.pdbx_strand_id
1 'polypeptide(L)'
;MANELREVETEKLKEMLFKLKIKLVEYRFQLSQGGLKNTSLIRATKRTIAQILSILHERKEQFSNKDLAHYMKLADEEDQARLAQANTAK
;
A
#
# COMPACT_ATOMS: atom_id res chain seq x y z
N MET A 1 -13.63 10.94 5.22
CA MET A 1 -12.48 10.45 4.42
C MET A 1 -11.23 11.31 4.51
N ALA A 2 -11.20 12.60 4.12
CA ALA A 2 -9.96 13.39 4.21
C ALA A 2 -9.50 13.66 5.66
N ASN A 3 -10.45 13.85 6.59
CA ASN A 3 -10.14 14.10 8.00
C ASN A 3 -9.56 12.87 8.70
N GLU A 4 -10.11 11.68 8.42
CA GLU A 4 -9.64 10.40 9.00
C GLU A 4 -8.17 10.15 8.66
N LEU A 5 -7.74 10.39 7.41
CA LEU A 5 -6.34 10.19 7.01
C LEU A 5 -5.38 11.17 7.71
N ARG A 6 -5.86 12.32 8.18
CA ARG A 6 -5.04 13.31 8.89
C ARG A 6 -4.79 12.94 10.34
N GLU A 7 -5.63 12.12 10.95
CA GLU A 7 -5.45 11.62 12.31
C GLU A 7 -4.52 10.41 12.38
N VAL A 8 -4.28 9.74 11.25
CA VAL A 8 -3.39 8.58 11.17
C VAL A 8 -1.92 9.00 11.33
N GLU A 9 -1.15 8.21 12.07
CA GLU A 9 0.29 8.41 12.26
C GLU A 9 1.07 8.34 10.94
N THR A 10 2.16 9.10 10.84
CA THR A 10 2.99 9.20 9.63
C THR A 10 3.50 7.84 9.16
N GLU A 11 3.97 6.98 10.07
CA GLU A 11 4.46 5.64 9.72
C GLU A 11 3.35 4.75 9.15
N LYS A 12 2.15 4.85 9.71
CA LYS A 12 0.99 4.11 9.20
C LYS A 12 0.54 4.63 7.83
N LEU A 13 0.64 5.94 7.59
CA LEU A 13 0.39 6.52 6.26
C LEU A 13 1.39 6.03 5.22
N LYS A 14 2.68 5.94 5.57
CA LYS A 14 3.73 5.41 4.70
C LYS A 14 3.51 3.92 4.40
N GLU A 15 3.11 3.11 5.38
CA GLU A 15 2.74 1.71 5.19
C GLU A 15 1.53 1.55 4.25
N MET A 16 0.47 2.34 4.46
CA MET A 16 -0.71 2.37 3.60
C MET A 16 -0.35 2.77 2.17
N LEU A 17 0.51 3.77 2.00
CA LEU A 17 1.00 4.22 0.70
C LEU A 17 1.73 3.09 -0.03
N PHE A 18 2.58 2.33 0.65
CA PHE A 18 3.25 1.16 0.08
C PHE A 18 2.25 0.10 -0.40
N LYS A 19 1.30 -0.29 0.45
CA LYS A 19 0.24 -1.26 0.11
C LYS A 19 -0.60 -0.80 -1.08
N LEU A 20 -0.96 0.48 -1.16
CA LEU A 20 -1.73 1.03 -2.28
C LEU A 20 -0.92 1.05 -3.60
N LYS A 21 0.39 1.29 -3.55
CA LYS A 21 1.26 1.22 -4.73
C LYS A 21 1.32 -0.21 -5.29
N ILE A 22 1.43 -1.23 -4.44
CA ILE A 22 1.39 -2.64 -4.85
C ILE A 22 0.05 -2.95 -5.52
N LYS A 23 -1.06 -2.64 -4.85
CA LYS A 23 -2.42 -2.84 -5.42
C LYS A 23 -2.60 -2.14 -6.76
N LEU A 24 -2.02 -0.95 -6.94
CA LEU A 24 -2.09 -0.25 -8.21
C LEU A 24 -1.36 -1.00 -9.33
N VAL A 25 -0.21 -1.63 -9.04
CA VAL A 25 0.50 -2.48 -10.00
C VAL A 25 -0.31 -3.73 -10.32
N GLU A 26 -0.89 -4.38 -9.31
CA GLU A 26 -1.78 -5.53 -9.50
C GLU A 26 -2.98 -5.19 -10.39
N TYR A 27 -3.67 -4.07 -10.13
CA TYR A 27 -4.79 -3.64 -10.96
C TYR A 27 -4.36 -3.32 -12.39
N ARG A 28 -3.17 -2.74 -12.59
CA ARG A 28 -2.64 -2.49 -13.94
C ARG A 28 -2.32 -3.80 -14.66
N PHE A 29 -1.77 -4.78 -13.95
CA PHE A 29 -1.48 -6.10 -14.48
C PHE A 29 -2.77 -6.87 -14.83
N GLN A 30 -3.79 -6.80 -13.98
CA GLN A 30 -5.11 -7.37 -14.26
C GLN A 30 -5.80 -6.68 -15.44
N LEU A 31 -5.66 -5.35 -15.54
CA LEU A 31 -6.18 -4.57 -16.66
C LEU A 31 -5.51 -4.98 -17.98
N SER A 32 -4.18 -5.15 -18.01
CA SER A 32 -3.47 -5.57 -19.21
C SER A 32 -3.83 -6.98 -19.66
N GLN A 33 -4.24 -7.86 -18.73
CA GLN A 33 -4.77 -9.19 -19.04
C GLN A 33 -6.25 -9.20 -19.46
N GLY A 34 -6.93 -8.05 -19.41
CA GLY A 34 -8.37 -7.94 -19.68
C GLY A 34 -9.27 -8.50 -18.56
N GLY A 35 -8.72 -8.86 -17.40
CA GLY A 35 -9.45 -9.48 -16.29
C GLY A 35 -10.02 -8.50 -15.26
N LEU A 36 -9.75 -7.20 -15.39
CA LEU A 36 -10.18 -6.22 -14.39
C LEU A 36 -11.67 -5.88 -14.53
N LYS A 37 -12.49 -6.45 -13.65
CA LYS A 37 -13.95 -6.22 -13.61
C LYS A 37 -14.33 -4.76 -13.32
N ASN A 38 -13.53 -4.05 -12.52
CA ASN A 38 -13.84 -2.68 -12.10
C ASN A 38 -12.63 -1.75 -12.27
N THR A 39 -12.58 -1.07 -13.41
CA THR A 39 -11.53 -0.10 -13.76
C THR A 39 -11.56 1.17 -12.90
N SER A 40 -12.69 1.47 -12.25
CA SER A 40 -12.81 2.63 -11.36
C SER A 40 -11.91 2.51 -10.12
N LEU A 41 -11.57 1.27 -9.71
CA LEU A 41 -10.64 1.00 -8.60
C LEU A 41 -9.26 1.59 -8.84
N ILE A 42 -8.78 1.61 -10.09
CA ILE A 42 -7.51 2.24 -10.44
C ILE A 42 -7.57 3.74 -10.15
N ARG A 43 -8.67 4.40 -10.55
CA ARG A 43 -8.86 5.84 -10.34
C ARG A 43 -8.99 6.16 -8.85
N ALA A 44 -9.75 5.36 -8.10
CA ALA A 44 -9.92 5.51 -6.66
C ALA A 44 -8.57 5.36 -5.93
N THR A 45 -7.82 4.29 -6.24
CA THR A 45 -6.50 4.01 -5.66
C THR A 45 -5.51 5.14 -5.93
N LYS A 46 -5.45 5.66 -7.17
CA LYS A 46 -4.62 6.83 -7.50
C LYS A 46 -4.99 8.06 -6.68
N ARG A 47 -6.29 8.32 -6.49
CA ARG A 47 -6.76 9.46 -5.68
C ARG A 47 -6.35 9.31 -4.22
N THR A 48 -6.50 8.12 -3.64
CA THR A 48 -6.06 7.87 -2.26
C THR A 48 -4.55 8.03 -2.10
N ILE A 49 -3.76 7.53 -3.05
CA ILE A 49 -2.30 7.73 -3.07
C ILE A 49 -1.96 9.22 -3.09
N ALA A 50 -2.61 10.01 -3.94
CA ALA A 50 -2.38 11.45 -4.02
C ALA A 50 -2.72 12.16 -2.69
N GLN A 51 -3.83 11.80 -2.04
CA GLN A 51 -4.22 12.37 -0.74
C GLN A 51 -3.19 12.07 0.36
N ILE A 52 -2.69 10.83 0.43
CA ILE A 52 -1.66 10.46 1.41
C ILE A 52 -0.36 11.23 1.13
N LEU A 53 0.05 11.33 -0.13
CA LEU A 53 1.24 12.11 -0.51
C LEU A 53 1.09 13.59 -0.14
N SER A 54 -0.09 14.18 -0.34
CA SER A 54 -0.36 15.56 0.09
C SER A 54 -0.23 15.72 1.60
N ILE A 55 -0.77 14.79 2.41
CA ILE A 55 -0.65 14.84 3.87
C ILE A 55 0.81 14.67 4.32
N LEU A 56 1.55 13.73 3.72
CA LEU A 56 2.98 13.57 4.02
C LEU A 56 3.76 14.84 3.69
N HIS A 57 3.46 15.47 2.56
CA HIS A 57 4.06 16.74 2.18
C HIS A 57 3.73 17.88 3.17
N GLU A 58 2.47 18.00 3.61
CA GLU A 58 2.03 18.94 4.67
C GLU A 58 2.83 18.71 5.96
N ARG A 59 3.14 17.45 6.28
CA ARG A 59 3.95 17.04 7.44
C ARG A 59 5.47 17.16 7.23
N LYS A 60 5.92 17.64 6.07
CA LYS A 60 7.34 17.69 5.64
C LYS A 60 8.04 16.34 5.64
N GLU A 61 7.27 15.27 5.50
CA GLU A 61 7.74 13.90 5.42
C GLU A 61 7.79 13.45 3.96
N GLN A 62 8.71 12.54 3.66
CA GLN A 62 8.86 11.97 2.32
C GLN A 62 8.88 10.46 2.41
N PHE A 63 8.28 9.81 1.41
CA PHE A 63 8.41 8.38 1.23
C PHE A 63 9.74 8.10 0.53
N SER A 64 10.71 7.59 1.28
CA SER A 64 12.08 7.33 0.82
C SER A 64 12.30 5.87 0.41
N ASN A 65 13.38 5.61 -0.32
CA ASN A 65 13.81 4.24 -0.65
C ASN A 65 14.08 3.39 0.62
N LYS A 66 14.45 4.04 1.73
CA LYS A 66 14.59 3.36 3.03
C LYS A 66 13.27 2.78 3.52
N ASP A 67 12.18 3.53 3.37
CA ASP A 67 10.83 3.11 3.75
C ASP A 67 10.38 1.92 2.90
N LEU A 68 10.70 1.95 1.60
CA LEU A 68 10.43 0.83 0.70
C LEU A 68 11.13 -0.46 1.17
N ALA A 69 12.41 -0.39 1.52
CA ALA A 69 13.14 -1.55 2.03
C ALA A 69 12.59 -2.04 3.38
N HIS A 70 12.12 -1.14 4.25
CA HIS A 70 11.51 -1.49 5.52
C HIS A 70 10.18 -2.24 5.32
N TYR A 71 9.26 -1.69 4.52
CA TYR A 71 7.96 -2.32 4.29
C TYR A 71 8.04 -3.59 3.46
N MET A 72 9.03 -3.72 2.57
CA MET A 72 9.29 -4.99 1.87
C MET A 72 9.72 -6.08 2.87
N LYS A 73 10.66 -5.78 3.77
CA LYS A 73 11.07 -6.74 4.81
C LYS A 73 9.90 -7.17 5.71
N LEU A 74 9.09 -6.21 6.16
CA LEU A 74 7.90 -6.52 6.95
C LEU A 74 6.91 -7.39 6.19
N ALA A 75 6.68 -7.12 4.91
CA ALA A 75 5.80 -7.94 4.07
C ALA A 75 6.35 -9.35 3.89
N ASP A 76 7.66 -9.49 3.64
CA ASP A 76 8.34 -10.77 3.53
C ASP A 76 8.24 -11.56 4.85
N GLU A 77 8.47 -10.91 6.00
CA GLU A 77 8.33 -11.51 7.33
C GLU A 77 6.88 -11.97 7.61
N GLU A 78 5.88 -11.17 7.25
CA GLU A 78 4.46 -11.54 7.34
C GLU A 78 4.12 -12.75 6.45
N ASP A 79 4.68 -12.83 5.25
CA ASP A 79 4.52 -13.97 4.35
C ASP A 79 5.19 -15.24 4.94
N GLN A 80 6.41 -15.12 5.45
CA GLN A 80 7.12 -16.23 6.10
C GLN A 80 6.38 -16.75 7.34
N ALA A 81 5.85 -15.84 8.17
CA ALA A 81 5.05 -16.20 9.34
C ALA A 81 3.77 -16.94 8.96
N ARG A 82 3.08 -16.50 7.90
CA ARG A 82 1.89 -17.19 7.36
C ARG A 82 2.22 -18.60 6.86
N LEU A 83 3.34 -18.78 6.17
CA LEU A 83 3.80 -20.09 5.69
C LEU A 83 4.18 -21.02 6.84
N ALA A 84 4.86 -20.51 7.87
CA ALA A 84 5.20 -21.28 9.07
C ALA A 84 3.95 -21.72 9.85
N GLN A 85 2.94 -20.86 9.98
CA GLN A 85 1.65 -21.19 10.59
C GLN A 85 0.88 -22.25 9.78
N ALA A 86 0.90 -22.16 8.45
CA ALA A 86 0.25 -23.15 7.58
C ALA A 86 0.91 -24.54 7.63
N ASN A 87 2.23 -24.59 7.86
CA ASN A 87 2.99 -25.83 7.97
C ASN A 87 2.90 -26.48 9.36
N THR A 88 2.58 -25.71 10.40
CA THR A 88 2.39 -26.22 11.78
C THR A 88 0.96 -26.71 12.04
N ALA A 89 0.00 -26.35 11.18
CA ALA A 89 -1.39 -26.82 11.23
C ALA A 89 -1.66 -28.07 10.36
N LYS A 90 -0.63 -28.65 9.73
CA LYS A 90 -0.66 -29.91 8.99
C LYS A 90 0.05 -31.00 9.77
#